data_AF-A0A832VBI8-F1
#
_entry.id   AF-A0A832VBI8-F1
#
_cell.length_a   1.000
_cell.length_b   1.000
_cell.length_c   1.000
_cell.angle_alpha   90.00
_cell.angle_beta   90.00
_cell.angle_gamma   90.00
#
_symmetry.space_group_name_H-M   'P 1'
#
loop_
_entity.id
_entity.type
_entity.pdbx_description
1 polymer ?
#
loop_
_entity_poly.entity_id
_entity_poly.type
_entity_poly.pdbx_seq_one_letter_code
_entity_poly.pdbx_strand_id
1 'polypeptide(L)' 'DWNLVEVHHLERVWTFRDFLEALDFVNQAGAICETEGHHADFEFGWGRVKSIIWTHKINGLTESDFILAAKLDQI' A
#
# COMPACT_ATOMS: atom_id res chain seq x y z
N ASP A 1 0.45 -8.81 7.17
CA ASP A 1 1.68 -9.16 6.42
C ASP A 1 1.49 -8.95 4.93
N TRP A 2 2.59 -8.75 4.22
CA TRP A 2 2.62 -8.63 2.77
C TRP A 2 2.57 -10.00 2.09
N ASN A 3 1.72 -10.12 1.08
CA ASN A 3 1.61 -11.29 0.22
C ASN A 3 2.18 -10.96 -1.16
N LEU A 4 3.02 -11.85 -1.70
CA LEU A 4 3.45 -11.79 -3.08
C LEU A 4 2.43 -12.54 -3.95
N VAL A 5 1.66 -11.81 -4.75
CA VAL A 5 0.60 -12.38 -5.58
C VAL A 5 1.14 -12.63 -6.99
N GLU A 6 1.08 -13.87 -7.44
CA GLU A 6 1.50 -14.33 -8.78
C GLU A 6 2.92 -13.91 -9.19
N VAL A 7 3.80 -13.65 -8.21
CA VAL A 7 5.16 -13.12 -8.44
C VAL A 7 5.14 -11.75 -9.17
N HIS A 8 4.01 -11.05 -9.15
CA HIS A 8 3.78 -9.82 -9.91
C HIS A 8 3.63 -8.58 -9.04
N HIS A 9 2.90 -8.66 -7.93
CA HIS A 9 2.61 -7.51 -7.08
C HIS A 9 2.58 -7.89 -5.60
N LEU A 10 2.79 -6.89 -4.75
CA LEU A 10 2.64 -7.01 -3.31
C LEU A 10 1.23 -6.61 -2.90
N GLU A 11 0.62 -7.37 -2.01
CA GLU A 11 -0.69 -7.07 -1.44
C GLU A 11 -0.65 -7.13 0.09
N ARG A 12 -1.27 -6.16 0.76
CA ARG A 12 -1.49 -6.19 2.20
C ARG A 12 -2.86 -5.62 2.57
N VAL A 13 -3.44 -6.16 3.63
CA VAL A 13 -4.67 -5.67 4.23
C VAL A 13 -4.42 -5.28 5.68
N TRP A 14 -4.85 -4.07 6.05
CA TRP A 14 -4.93 -3.58 7.43
C TRP A 14 -6.39 -3.48 7.86
N THR A 15 -6.64 -3.69 9.15
CA THR A 15 -7.97 -3.61 9.76
C THR A 15 -8.00 -2.52 10.82
N PHE A 16 -9.09 -1.77 10.87
CA PHE A 16 -9.32 -0.63 11.75
C PHE A 16 -10.68 -0.74 12.41
N ARG A 17 -10.95 0.08 13.42
CA ARG A 17 -12.22 0.03 14.16
C ARG A 17 -13.38 0.64 13.38
N ASP A 18 -13.11 1.66 12.58
CA ASP A 18 -14.12 2.41 11.86
C ASP A 18 -13.60 2.96 10.52
N PHE A 19 -14.44 3.72 9.82
CA PHE A 19 -14.09 4.34 8.54
C PHE A 19 -13.07 5.47 8.67
N LEU A 20 -13.11 6.25 9.76
CA LEU A 20 -12.23 7.41 9.93
C LEU A 20 -10.79 6.96 10.18
N GLU A 21 -10.58 5.92 10.99
CA GLU A 21 -9.25 5.34 11.20
C GLU A 21 -8.67 4.76 9.90
N ALA A 22 -9.48 4.09 9.08
CA ALA A 22 -9.05 3.59 7.77
C ALA A 22 -8.68 4.73 6.80
N LEU A 23 -9.47 5.81 6.78
CA LEU A 23 -9.19 6.99 5.97
C LEU A 23 -7.91 7.71 6.41
N ASP A 24 -7.68 7.82 7.72
CA ASP A 24 -6.48 8.45 8.27
C ASP A 24 -5.21 7.69 7.84
N PHE A 25 -5.24 6.36 7.93
CA PHE A 25 -4.15 5.53 7.40
C PHE A 25 -3.89 5.79 5.92
N VAL A 26 -4.93 5.84 5.08
CA VAL A 26 -4.78 6.10 3.63
C VAL A 26 -4.21 7.48 3.36
N ASN A 27 -4.58 8.51 4.12
CA ASN A 27 -4.01 9.85 3.98
C ASN A 27 -2.50 9.87 4.30
N GLN A 28 -2.09 9.22 5.39
CA GLN A 28 -0.68 9.09 5.76
C GLN A 28 0.10 8.30 4.71
N ALA A 29 -0.46 7.17 4.26
CA ALA A 29 0.13 6.33 3.22
C ALA A 29 0.28 7.09 1.88
N GLY A 30 -0.71 7.91 1.51
CA GLY A 30 -0.66 8.76 0.33
C GLY A 30 0.48 9.78 0.38
N ALA A 31 0.69 10.41 1.54
CA ALA A 31 1.82 11.34 1.73
C ALA A 31 3.19 10.64 1.58
N ILE A 32 3.31 9.39 2.06
CA ILE A 32 4.49 8.56 1.82
C ILE A 32 4.65 8.27 0.32
N CYS A 33 3.59 7.86 -0.37
CA CYS A 33 3.64 7.58 -1.81
C CYS A 33 4.17 8.78 -2.62
N GLU A 34 3.65 9.98 -2.35
CA GLU A 34 4.11 11.22 -3.00
C GLU A 34 5.58 11.53 -2.70
N THR A 35 6.02 11.29 -1.46
CA THR A 35 7.43 11.49 -1.06
C THR A 35 8.36 10.53 -1.79
N GLU A 36 7.95 9.27 -1.98
CA GLU A 36 8.74 8.27 -2.70
C GLU A 36 8.68 8.43 -4.22
N GLY A 37 7.71 9.19 -4.74
CA GLY A 37 7.42 9.24 -6.17
C GLY A 37 6.97 7.89 -6.73
N HIS A 38 6.42 7.02 -5.89
CA HIS A 38 5.92 5.69 -6.23
C HIS A 38 4.60 5.45 -5.51
N HIS A 39 3.60 4.99 -6.23
CA HIS A 39 2.21 5.04 -5.76
C HIS A 39 1.64 3.63 -5.68
N ALA A 40 1.09 3.30 -4.51
CA ALA A 40 0.28 2.11 -4.32
C ALA A 40 -1.16 2.37 -4.77
N ASP A 41 -1.83 1.32 -5.22
CA ASP A 41 -3.28 1.33 -5.37
C ASP A 41 -3.92 1.00 -4.02
N PHE A 42 -4.92 1.79 -3.61
CA PHE A 42 -5.66 1.58 -2.37
C PHE A 42 -7.14 1.29 -2.63
N GLU A 43 -7.65 0.26 -1.98
CA GLU A 43 -9.08 0.02 -1.80
C GLU A 43 -9.37 0.08 -0.30
N PHE A 44 -10.22 0.99 0.15
CA PHE A 44 -10.55 1.12 1.57
C PHE A 44 -12.04 1.36 1.81
N GLY A 45 -12.47 1.05 3.02
CA GLY A 45 -13.84 1.19 3.48
C GLY A 45 -13.93 1.03 4.99
N TRP A 46 -15.13 0.77 5.51
CA TRP A 46 -15.33 0.64 6.95
C TRP A 46 -14.39 -0.40 7.58
N GLY A 47 -13.44 0.08 8.41
CA GLY A 47 -12.54 -0.76 9.17
C GLY A 47 -11.49 -1.54 8.35
N ARG A 48 -11.24 -1.18 7.08
CA ARG A 48 -10.26 -1.92 6.25
C ARG A 48 -9.60 -1.06 5.19
N VAL A 49 -8.30 -1.27 5.01
CA VAL A 49 -7.51 -0.78 3.86
C VAL A 49 -6.80 -1.95 3.22
N LYS A 50 -6.89 -2.09 1.90
CA LYS A 50 -6.06 -2.97 1.08
C LYS A 50 -5.13 -2.11 0.23
N SER A 51 -3.86 -2.46 0.21
CA SER A 51 -2.85 -1.88 -0.67
C SER A 51 -2.38 -2.92 -1.68
N ILE A 52 -2.20 -2.48 -2.92
CA ILE A 52 -1.54 -3.22 -3.99
C ILE A 52 -0.36 -2.39 -4.49
N ILE A 53 0.83 -2.98 -4.55
CA ILE A 53 2.06 -2.28 -4.97
C ILE A 53 2.73 -3.07 -6.09
N TRP A 54 2.99 -2.39 -7.21
CA TRP A 54 3.81 -2.87 -8.32
C TRP A 54 4.26 -1.72 -9.21
N THR A 55 5.26 -1.96 -10.05
CA THR A 55 5.78 -0.97 -10.99
C THR A 55 5.13 -1.11 -12.36
N HIS A 56 4.18 -0.22 -12.67
CA HIS A 56 3.46 -0.19 -13.96
C HIS A 56 4.37 -0.25 -15.19
N LYS A 57 5.47 0.50 -15.17
CA LYS A 57 6.39 0.65 -16.30
C LYS A 57 7.00 -0.68 -16.77
N ILE A 58 7.21 -1.62 -15.85
CA ILE A 58 7.83 -2.91 -16.16
C ILE A 58 6.88 -4.10 -16.04
N ASN A 59 5.63 -3.85 -15.63
CA ASN A 59 4.65 -4.90 -15.37
C ASN A 59 5.18 -5.98 -14.42
N GLY A 60 5.66 -5.53 -13.26
CA GLY A 60 6.20 -6.38 -12.22
C GLY A 60 6.82 -5.58 -11.08
N LEU A 61 7.70 -6.23 -10.32
CA LEU A 61 8.31 -5.68 -9.11
C LEU A 61 9.70 -5.11 -9.36
N THR A 62 9.97 -3.98 -8.70
CA THR A 62 11.27 -3.35 -8.53
C THR A 62 11.55 -3.14 -7.04
N GLU A 63 12.78 -2.74 -6.71
CA GLU A 63 13.16 -2.41 -5.33
C GLU A 63 12.26 -1.34 -4.69
N SER A 64 11.81 -0.36 -5.47
CA SER A 64 10.92 0.72 -5.01
C SER A 64 9.60 0.19 -4.45
N ASP A 65 9.09 -0.94 -4.97
CA ASP A 65 7.87 -1.57 -4.46
C ASP A 65 8.06 -2.07 -3.02
N PHE A 66 9.22 -2.68 -2.74
CA PHE A 66 9.54 -3.19 -1.41
C PHE A 66 9.90 -2.07 -0.43
N ILE A 67 10.55 -1.00 -0.90
CA ILE A 67 10.82 0.19 -0.07
C ILE A 67 9.50 0.85 0.34
N LEU A 68 8.58 1.04 -0.60
CA LEU A 68 7.28 1.63 -0.30
C LEU A 68 6.50 0.75 0.68
N ALA A 69 6.45 -0.56 0.44
CA ALA A 69 5.81 -1.53 1.33
C ALA A 69 6.35 -1.44 2.77
N ALA A 70 7.68 -1.37 2.94
CA ALA A 70 8.32 -1.26 4.25
C ALA A 70 8.02 0.05 4.96
N LYS A 71 7.85 1.16 4.22
CA LYS A 71 7.47 2.46 4.78
C LYS A 71 6.01 2.50 5.22
N LEU A 72 5.11 1.90 4.44
CA LEU A 72 3.69 1.78 4.82
C LEU A 72 3.49 0.93 6.07
N ASP A 73 4.39 -0.03 6.35
CA ASP A 73 4.35 -0.84 7.57
C ASP A 73 4.73 -0.09 8.86
N GLN A 74 5.25 1.14 8.74
CA GLN A 74 5.60 1.99 9.90
C GLN A 74 4.47 2.91 10.35
N ILE A 75 3.34 2.91 9.64
CA ILE A 75 2.10 3.61 10.03
C ILE A 75 1.35 2.71 11.01
#